data_AF-A0A6A6CWA0-F1
#
_entry.id   AF-A0A6A6CWA0-F1
#
_cell.length_a   1.000
_cell.length_b   1.000
_cell.length_c   1.000
_cell.angle_alpha   90.00
_cell.angle_beta   90.00
_cell.angle_gamma   90.00
#
_symmetry.space_group_name_H-M   'P 1'
#
loop_
_entity.id
_entity.type
_entity.pdbx_description
1 polymer ?
#
loop_
_entity_poly.entity_id
_entity_poly.type
_entity_poly.pdbx_seq_one_letter_code
_entity_poly.pdbx_strand_id
1 'polypeptide(L)'
;MPPRQPPPLLRLPLELRQQIYSLLLPLENVSHPLPSVGITSVSHRPPTSSLLNIHPTITAEILDYFYTIATWKLVFSHAFNFFRVDPELRRLESSPSLSHIRKVEVVFFCDVLLLHSYPSFGVESFCEEIERRAARACDVLGKAKKLRVVVVSWCDSTGTGRWHEKAKILRPLRKLKDKNKNVVFRIGKVNGPEDLEREDFVEALRDVLGAEERIETGYDGTEDPSSSLRMLAFDVRQDRRQLSAQPGVSMPKMGMRSGWKGAPPSMEAPLEDENES
;
A
#
# COMPACT_ATOMS: atom_id res chain seq x y z
N MET A 1 49.46 -20.32 8.59
CA MET A 1 48.18 -20.35 9.32
C MET A 1 47.18 -21.13 8.49
N PRO A 2 46.48 -22.13 9.05
CA PRO A 2 45.41 -22.80 8.31
C PRO A 2 44.33 -21.79 7.91
N PRO A 3 43.71 -21.91 6.73
CA PRO A 3 42.66 -20.99 6.31
C PRO A 3 41.53 -21.06 7.33
N ARG A 4 41.16 -19.90 7.86
CA ARG A 4 40.09 -19.77 8.85
C ARG A 4 38.80 -20.21 8.17
N GLN A 5 38.35 -21.42 8.49
CA GLN A 5 37.17 -21.97 7.85
C GLN A 5 35.98 -21.03 8.12
N PRO A 6 35.11 -20.79 7.12
CA PRO A 6 33.95 -19.92 7.30
C PRO A 6 33.04 -20.46 8.41
N PRO A 7 32.26 -19.59 9.09
CA PRO A 7 31.25 -20.01 10.06
C PRO A 7 30.33 -21.11 9.49
N PRO A 8 29.87 -22.09 10.29
CA PRO A 8 29.06 -23.21 9.80
C PRO A 8 27.84 -22.79 8.98
N LEU A 9 27.15 -21.73 9.41
CA LEU A 9 25.99 -21.19 8.70
C LEU A 9 26.35 -20.74 7.28
N LEU A 10 27.50 -20.09 7.08
CA LEU A 10 27.97 -19.62 5.77
C LEU A 10 28.52 -20.73 4.87
N ARG A 11 28.62 -21.97 5.36
CA ARG A 11 28.95 -23.15 4.55
C ARG A 11 27.71 -23.74 3.88
N LEU A 12 26.52 -23.38 4.35
CA LEU A 12 25.28 -23.87 3.76
C LEU A 12 25.03 -23.20 2.40
N PRO A 13 24.45 -23.93 1.42
CA PRO A 13 23.92 -23.32 0.20
C PRO A 13 22.97 -22.17 0.50
N LEU A 14 22.89 -21.20 -0.42
CA LEU A 14 22.07 -20.01 -0.24
C LEU A 14 20.59 -20.37 -0.03
N GLU A 15 20.11 -21.40 -0.70
CA GLU A 15 18.73 -21.86 -0.67
C GLU A 15 18.33 -22.30 0.74
N LEU A 16 19.21 -23.04 1.44
CA LEU A 16 18.96 -23.44 2.83
C LEU A 16 18.99 -22.24 3.77
N ARG A 17 19.87 -21.26 3.51
CA ARG A 17 19.91 -20.02 4.30
C ARG A 17 18.66 -19.18 4.09
N GLN A 18 18.12 -19.11 2.87
CA GLN A 18 16.86 -18.43 2.57
C GLN A 18 15.66 -19.09 3.29
N GLN A 19 15.64 -20.41 3.42
CA GLN A 19 14.64 -21.09 4.24
C GLN A 19 14.72 -20.64 5.70
N ILE A 20 15.93 -20.51 6.26
CA ILE A 20 16.12 -19.95 7.60
C ILE A 20 15.62 -18.49 7.65
N TYR A 21 15.96 -17.67 6.65
CA TYR A 21 15.53 -16.28 6.59
C TYR A 21 14.02 -16.12 6.51
N SER A 22 13.31 -17.03 5.84
CA SER A 22 11.85 -17.04 5.79
C SER A 22 11.19 -17.15 7.18
N LEU A 23 11.83 -17.86 8.11
CA LEU A 23 11.38 -17.98 9.50
C LEU A 23 11.73 -16.75 10.34
N LEU A 24 12.81 -16.05 9.98
CA LEU A 24 13.28 -14.84 10.66
C LEU A 24 12.56 -13.56 10.18
N LEU A 25 11.94 -13.61 9.02
CA LEU A 25 11.19 -12.52 8.39
C LEU A 25 9.72 -12.91 8.27
N PRO A 26 8.96 -12.91 9.38
CA PRO A 26 7.58 -13.36 9.36
C PRO A 26 6.73 -12.46 8.46
N LEU A 27 5.74 -13.09 7.82
CA LEU A 27 4.63 -12.40 7.15
C LEU A 27 3.75 -11.74 8.21
N GLU A 28 4.21 -10.61 8.70
CA GLU A 28 3.50 -9.76 9.64
C GLU A 28 3.41 -8.39 8.99
N ASN A 29 2.23 -8.09 8.48
CA ASN A 29 2.07 -6.86 7.76
C ASN A 29 2.18 -5.67 8.71
N VAL A 30 3.21 -4.85 8.52
CA VAL A 30 3.41 -3.63 9.30
C VAL A 30 2.55 -2.53 8.69
N SER A 31 1.35 -2.33 9.26
CA SER A 31 0.40 -1.28 8.90
C SER A 31 0.31 -0.21 9.96
N HIS A 32 1.25 0.71 9.88
CA HIS A 32 1.08 2.09 10.27
C HIS A 32 1.64 2.88 9.09
N PRO A 33 1.19 4.11 8.78
CA PRO A 33 1.98 4.91 7.86
C PRO A 33 3.41 4.82 8.40
N LEU A 34 4.36 4.33 7.61
CA LEU A 34 5.76 4.64 7.89
C LEU A 34 5.80 6.13 7.56
N PRO A 35 5.50 7.02 8.54
CA PRO A 35 5.10 8.39 8.21
C PRO A 35 6.28 9.12 7.57
N SER A 36 7.47 8.55 7.75
CA SER A 36 8.72 8.96 7.16
C SER A 36 8.83 8.72 5.66
N VAL A 37 8.05 7.88 4.95
CA VAL A 37 8.45 7.45 3.58
C VAL A 37 7.35 7.07 2.59
N GLY A 38 6.14 7.63 2.59
CA GLY A 38 5.24 7.29 1.48
C GLY A 38 4.33 6.08 1.64
N ILE A 39 4.75 5.13 2.48
CA ILE A 39 4.29 3.74 2.41
C ILE A 39 3.18 3.48 3.43
N THR A 40 2.06 2.97 2.94
CA THR A 40 0.89 2.64 3.77
C THR A 40 1.11 1.37 4.59
N SER A 41 1.76 0.36 4.00
CA SER A 41 2.16 -0.84 4.73
C SER A 41 3.22 -1.65 3.97
N VAL A 42 3.88 -2.55 4.70
CA VAL A 42 4.79 -3.56 4.14
C VAL A 42 4.33 -4.93 4.61
N SER A 43 4.25 -5.90 3.68
CA SER A 43 3.75 -7.26 3.95
C SER A 43 4.52 -8.05 5.01
N HIS A 44 5.83 -7.81 5.12
CA HIS A 44 6.71 -8.53 6.03
C HIS A 44 7.29 -7.58 7.06
N ARG A 45 7.58 -8.10 8.26
CA ARG A 45 8.33 -7.35 9.27
C ARG A 45 9.78 -7.15 8.79
N PRO A 46 10.32 -5.92 8.85
CA PRO A 46 11.71 -5.68 8.50
C PRO A 46 12.68 -6.38 9.47
N PRO A 47 13.89 -6.76 9.02
CA PRO A 47 14.88 -7.38 9.90
C PRO A 47 15.27 -6.45 11.05
N THR A 48 15.41 -7.02 12.25
CA THR A 48 15.80 -6.26 13.45
C THR A 48 17.28 -5.85 13.39
N SER A 49 17.64 -4.78 14.09
CA SER A 49 19.05 -4.35 14.17
C SER A 49 19.96 -5.44 14.72
N SER A 50 19.49 -6.24 15.69
CA SER A 50 20.24 -7.39 16.22
C SER A 50 20.54 -8.43 15.14
N LEU A 51 19.58 -8.71 14.25
CA LEU A 51 19.76 -9.63 13.13
C LEU A 51 20.73 -9.06 12.08
N LEU A 52 20.66 -7.76 11.81
CA LEU A 52 21.54 -7.06 10.88
C LEU A 52 22.97 -6.88 11.40
N ASN A 53 23.21 -7.08 12.70
CA ASN A 53 24.53 -6.92 13.32
C ASN A 53 25.27 -8.26 13.52
N ILE A 54 24.72 -9.39 13.09
CA ILE A 54 25.34 -10.72 13.28
C ILE A 54 26.62 -10.86 12.44
N HIS A 55 26.53 -10.61 11.13
CA HIS A 55 27.65 -10.77 10.22
C HIS A 55 27.36 -10.06 8.88
N PRO A 56 28.31 -9.30 8.29
CA PRO A 56 28.07 -8.50 7.08
C PRO A 56 27.47 -9.28 5.90
N THR A 57 27.94 -10.50 5.64
CA THR A 57 27.39 -11.37 4.60
C THR A 57 25.93 -11.76 4.87
N ILE A 58 25.60 -12.10 6.13
CA ILE A 58 24.23 -12.45 6.53
C ILE A 58 23.34 -11.22 6.41
N THR A 59 23.82 -10.05 6.84
CA THR A 59 23.12 -8.78 6.71
C THR A 59 22.75 -8.49 5.25
N ALA A 60 23.71 -8.63 4.34
CA ALA A 60 23.47 -8.41 2.91
C ALA A 60 22.44 -9.39 2.34
N GLU A 61 22.55 -10.67 2.68
CA GLU A 61 21.63 -11.71 2.18
C GLU A 61 20.22 -11.58 2.76
N ILE A 62 20.07 -11.27 4.05
CA ILE A 62 18.77 -11.07 4.69
C ILE A 62 18.08 -9.85 4.11
N LEU A 63 18.80 -8.74 3.89
CA LEU A 63 18.22 -7.56 3.25
C LEU A 63 17.81 -7.86 1.82
N ASP A 64 18.66 -8.55 1.05
CA ASP A 64 18.33 -8.94 -0.34
C ASP A 64 17.07 -9.81 -0.40
N TYR A 65 16.99 -10.81 0.49
CA TYR A 65 15.85 -11.70 0.60
C TYR A 65 14.58 -10.96 1.05
N PHE A 66 14.68 -10.10 2.07
CA PHE A 66 13.58 -9.24 2.52
C PHE A 66 13.00 -8.40 1.38
N TYR A 67 13.83 -7.67 0.63
CA TYR A 67 13.34 -6.86 -0.49
C TYR A 67 12.81 -7.68 -1.67
N THR A 68 13.12 -8.98 -1.74
CA THR A 68 12.59 -9.90 -2.74
C THR A 68 11.18 -10.35 -2.41
N ILE A 69 10.92 -10.69 -1.16
CA ILE A 69 9.61 -11.21 -0.72
C ILE A 69 8.65 -10.10 -0.30
N ALA A 70 9.16 -8.97 0.18
CA ALA A 70 8.35 -7.88 0.70
C ALA A 70 7.60 -7.13 -0.41
N THR A 71 6.29 -7.09 -0.28
CA THR A 71 5.38 -6.20 -1.02
C THR A 71 5.20 -4.88 -0.26
N TRP A 72 5.43 -3.76 -0.94
CA TRP A 72 5.30 -2.41 -0.42
C TRP A 72 4.00 -1.78 -0.93
N LYS A 73 3.11 -1.36 -0.04
CA LYS A 73 1.76 -0.91 -0.41
C LYS A 73 1.63 0.61 -0.40
N LEU A 74 1.11 1.15 -1.51
CA LEU A 74 0.72 2.55 -1.67
C LEU A 74 -0.78 2.61 -1.93
N VAL A 75 -1.52 3.28 -1.05
CA VAL A 75 -2.96 3.48 -1.21
C VAL A 75 -3.22 4.90 -1.70
N PHE A 76 -3.82 5.02 -2.89
CA PHE A 76 -4.32 6.27 -3.46
C PHE A 76 -5.79 6.42 -3.12
N SER A 77 -6.07 7.28 -2.14
CA SER A 77 -7.40 7.71 -1.77
C SER A 77 -7.36 9.19 -1.41
N HIS A 78 -8.45 9.91 -1.64
CA HIS A 78 -8.56 11.30 -1.25
C HIS A 78 -8.50 11.49 0.28
N ALA A 79 -9.21 10.64 1.04
CA ALA A 79 -9.37 10.77 2.48
C ALA A 79 -8.17 10.28 3.31
N PHE A 80 -7.17 9.69 2.66
CA PHE A 80 -6.06 9.07 3.38
C PHE A 80 -5.06 10.12 3.89
N ASN A 81 -4.93 10.22 5.21
CA ASN A 81 -4.05 11.19 5.90
C ASN A 81 -2.56 11.07 5.52
N PHE A 82 -2.13 9.97 4.90
CA PHE A 82 -0.75 9.80 4.44
C PHE A 82 -0.31 10.94 3.50
N PHE A 83 -1.16 11.36 2.56
CA PHE A 83 -0.86 12.47 1.65
C PHE A 83 -0.89 13.83 2.32
N ARG A 84 -1.38 13.94 3.57
CA ARG A 84 -1.20 15.19 4.33
C ARG A 84 0.23 15.31 4.87
N VAL A 85 0.91 14.19 5.11
CA VAL A 85 2.26 14.16 5.69
C VAL A 85 3.35 14.25 4.63
N ASP A 86 3.18 13.55 3.50
CA ASP A 86 4.10 13.62 2.36
C ASP A 86 3.34 13.47 1.02
N PRO A 87 2.56 14.50 0.62
CA PRO A 87 1.71 14.47 -0.58
C PRO A 87 2.49 14.19 -1.85
N GLU A 88 3.75 14.63 -1.88
CA GLU A 88 4.62 14.54 -3.04
C GLU A 88 5.58 13.34 -2.99
N LEU A 89 5.44 12.45 -1.99
CA LEU A 89 6.30 11.28 -1.81
C LEU A 89 7.81 11.64 -1.79
N ARG A 90 8.16 12.85 -1.33
CA ARG A 90 9.55 13.33 -1.30
C ARG A 90 10.42 12.49 -0.40
N ARG A 91 9.85 11.97 0.68
CA ARG A 91 10.60 11.16 1.64
C ARG A 91 10.83 9.74 1.14
N LEU A 92 9.88 9.18 0.36
CA LEU A 92 10.13 7.94 -0.38
C LEU A 92 11.22 8.16 -1.44
N GLU A 93 11.14 9.27 -2.16
CA GLU A 93 12.08 9.64 -3.22
C GLU A 93 13.53 9.79 -2.71
N SER A 94 13.71 10.31 -1.50
CA SER A 94 15.02 10.41 -0.84
C SER A 94 15.44 9.16 -0.07
N SER A 95 14.53 8.19 0.10
CA SER A 95 14.81 6.98 0.88
C SER A 95 15.78 6.05 0.15
N PRO A 96 16.86 5.58 0.81
CA PRO A 96 17.74 4.55 0.25
C PRO A 96 17.00 3.26 -0.10
N SER A 97 15.92 2.95 0.62
CA SER A 97 15.09 1.77 0.40
C SER A 97 14.44 1.75 -0.98
N LEU A 98 14.15 2.91 -1.58
CA LEU A 98 13.52 3.00 -2.90
C LEU A 98 14.32 2.26 -3.98
N SER A 99 15.65 2.33 -3.91
CA SER A 99 16.54 1.64 -4.85
C SER A 99 16.52 0.11 -4.72
N HIS A 100 15.99 -0.41 -3.61
CA HIS A 100 15.93 -1.82 -3.28
C HIS A 100 14.55 -2.45 -3.49
N ILE A 101 13.48 -1.65 -3.53
CA ILE A 101 12.11 -2.12 -3.73
C ILE A 101 12.00 -2.90 -5.04
N ARG A 102 11.49 -4.14 -4.96
CA ARG A 102 11.27 -5.03 -6.11
C ARG A 102 9.81 -5.24 -6.46
N LYS A 103 8.93 -5.22 -5.45
CA LYS A 103 7.49 -5.45 -5.58
C LYS A 103 6.69 -4.38 -4.86
N VAL A 104 5.79 -3.72 -5.58
CA VAL A 104 4.87 -2.71 -5.04
C VAL A 104 3.44 -3.14 -5.31
N GLU A 105 2.54 -2.85 -4.38
CA GLU A 105 1.10 -2.88 -4.62
C GLU A 105 0.57 -1.45 -4.60
N VAL A 106 -0.01 -1.02 -5.71
CA VAL A 106 -0.74 0.24 -5.83
C VAL A 106 -2.23 -0.05 -5.70
N VAL A 107 -2.86 0.56 -4.71
CA VAL A 107 -4.29 0.38 -4.41
C VAL A 107 -5.01 1.68 -4.71
N PHE A 108 -5.91 1.65 -5.69
CA PHE A 108 -6.83 2.75 -5.95
C PHE A 108 -8.08 2.53 -5.09
N PHE A 109 -8.30 3.43 -4.11
CA PHE A 109 -9.39 3.33 -3.16
C PHE A 109 -10.34 4.53 -3.33
N CYS A 110 -11.41 4.29 -4.07
CA CYS A 110 -12.47 5.24 -4.34
C CYS A 110 -13.54 5.16 -3.23
N ASP A 111 -13.44 6.02 -2.23
CA ASP A 111 -14.33 6.04 -1.05
C ASP A 111 -15.49 7.02 -1.18
N VAL A 112 -16.69 6.57 -0.77
CA VAL A 112 -17.91 7.36 -0.72
C VAL A 112 -17.90 8.48 0.32
N LEU A 113 -17.10 8.35 1.39
CA LEU A 113 -17.15 9.26 2.54
C LEU A 113 -16.93 10.73 2.15
N LEU A 114 -16.03 10.99 1.20
CA LEU A 114 -15.76 12.36 0.76
C LEU A 114 -16.90 12.91 -0.10
N LEU A 115 -17.41 12.11 -1.04
CA LEU A 115 -18.49 12.52 -1.94
C LEU A 115 -19.78 12.81 -1.16
N HIS A 116 -20.02 12.10 -0.06
CA HIS A 116 -21.11 12.42 0.86
C HIS A 116 -20.85 13.68 1.70
N SER A 117 -19.61 13.89 2.15
CA SER A 117 -19.27 15.03 3.01
C SER A 117 -19.23 16.35 2.23
N TYR A 118 -18.89 16.29 0.94
CA TYR A 118 -18.79 17.45 0.05
C TYR A 118 -19.38 17.13 -1.33
N PRO A 119 -20.72 17.14 -1.47
CA PRO A 119 -21.38 16.80 -2.74
C PRO A 119 -20.98 17.73 -3.91
N SER A 120 -20.60 18.97 -3.61
CA SER A 120 -20.14 19.96 -4.58
C SER A 120 -18.76 19.67 -5.18
N PHE A 121 -17.97 18.76 -4.58
CA PHE A 121 -16.63 18.42 -5.06
C PHE A 121 -16.66 17.64 -6.38
N GLY A 122 -17.73 16.87 -6.64
CA GLY A 122 -17.90 16.10 -7.86
C GLY A 122 -16.98 14.87 -7.98
N VAL A 123 -17.41 13.88 -8.76
CA VAL A 123 -16.63 12.66 -9.02
C VAL A 123 -15.39 12.95 -9.88
N GLU A 124 -15.47 13.95 -10.75
CA GLU A 124 -14.39 14.31 -11.68
C GLU A 124 -13.17 14.85 -10.95
N SER A 125 -13.31 15.89 -10.12
CA SER A 125 -12.20 16.44 -9.33
C SER A 125 -11.63 15.41 -8.34
N PHE A 126 -12.47 14.50 -7.85
CA PHE A 126 -12.02 13.35 -7.06
C PHE A 126 -11.11 12.41 -7.85
N CYS A 127 -11.49 12.06 -9.08
CA CYS A 127 -10.68 11.22 -9.95
C CYS A 127 -9.37 11.92 -10.34
N GLU A 128 -9.43 13.21 -10.69
CA GLU A 128 -8.27 14.02 -11.03
C GLU A 128 -7.23 14.07 -9.90
N GLU A 129 -7.67 14.21 -8.65
CA GLU A 129 -6.77 14.23 -7.51
C GLU A 129 -6.08 12.88 -7.27
N ILE A 130 -6.82 11.77 -7.41
CA ILE A 130 -6.23 10.42 -7.32
C ILE A 130 -5.27 10.17 -8.49
N GLU A 131 -5.65 10.57 -9.71
CA GLU A 131 -4.80 10.48 -10.90
C GLU A 131 -3.50 11.27 -10.72
N ARG A 132 -3.58 12.51 -10.21
CA ARG A 132 -2.42 13.36 -9.91
C ARG A 132 -1.47 12.69 -8.91
N ARG A 133 -2.01 12.10 -7.83
CA ARG A 133 -1.23 11.37 -6.82
C ARG A 133 -0.57 10.13 -7.40
N ALA A 134 -1.31 9.36 -8.18
CA ALA A 134 -0.80 8.18 -8.87
C ALA A 134 0.31 8.55 -9.86
N ALA A 135 0.17 9.65 -10.59
CA ALA A 135 1.20 10.17 -11.49
C ALA A 135 2.48 10.52 -10.76
N ARG A 136 2.40 11.20 -9.61
CA ARG A 136 3.57 11.50 -8.79
C ARG A 136 4.22 10.23 -8.24
N ALA A 137 3.43 9.26 -7.78
CA ALA A 137 3.95 7.99 -7.32
C ALA A 137 4.67 7.22 -8.42
N CYS A 138 4.12 7.21 -9.64
CA CYS A 138 4.78 6.62 -10.80
C CYS A 138 6.12 7.33 -11.13
N ASP A 139 6.20 8.65 -10.92
CA ASP A 139 7.46 9.39 -11.11
C ASP A 139 8.53 9.02 -10.08
N VAL A 140 8.14 8.83 -8.82
CA VAL A 140 9.06 8.39 -7.75
C VAL A 140 9.45 6.92 -7.93
N LEU A 141 8.49 6.02 -8.14
CA LEU A 141 8.73 4.59 -8.37
C LEU A 141 9.54 4.34 -9.64
N GLY A 142 9.45 5.21 -10.65
CA GLY A 142 10.33 5.15 -11.83
C GLY A 142 11.83 5.26 -11.51
N LYS A 143 12.21 5.74 -10.32
CA LYS A 143 13.61 5.78 -9.84
C LYS A 143 14.04 4.46 -9.19
N ALA A 144 13.12 3.55 -8.89
CA ALA A 144 13.41 2.26 -8.28
C ALA A 144 13.97 1.26 -9.32
N LYS A 145 15.30 1.26 -9.49
CA LYS A 145 16.00 0.44 -10.51
C LYS A 145 15.74 -1.07 -10.40
N LYS A 146 15.45 -1.55 -9.19
CA LYS A 146 15.18 -2.96 -8.90
C LYS A 146 13.69 -3.32 -8.94
N LEU A 147 12.79 -2.37 -9.22
CA LEU A 147 11.36 -2.66 -9.35
C LEU A 147 11.13 -3.64 -10.51
N ARG A 148 10.37 -4.70 -10.24
CA ARG A 148 10.05 -5.77 -11.18
C ARG A 148 8.56 -6.11 -11.21
N VAL A 149 7.84 -5.92 -10.10
CA VAL A 149 6.43 -6.28 -10.00
C VAL A 149 5.61 -5.10 -9.48
N VAL A 150 4.57 -4.73 -10.20
CA VAL A 150 3.56 -3.77 -9.76
C VAL A 150 2.21 -4.48 -9.73
N VAL A 151 1.70 -4.70 -8.53
CA VAL A 151 0.34 -5.23 -8.31
C VAL A 151 -0.62 -4.05 -8.31
N VAL A 152 -1.66 -4.11 -9.14
CA VAL A 152 -2.68 -3.08 -9.25
C VAL A 152 -3.97 -3.59 -8.64
N SER A 153 -4.38 -2.97 -7.53
CA SER A 153 -5.61 -3.29 -6.81
C SER A 153 -6.59 -2.14 -6.91
N TRP A 154 -7.89 -2.47 -6.93
CA TRP A 154 -8.98 -1.53 -7.06
C TRP A 154 -10.04 -1.80 -5.98
N CYS A 155 -10.51 -0.74 -5.36
CA CYS A 155 -11.62 -0.78 -4.43
C CYS A 155 -12.48 0.46 -4.61
N ASP A 156 -13.71 0.26 -5.01
CA ASP A 156 -14.66 1.33 -5.26
C ASP A 156 -15.94 1.09 -4.45
N SER A 157 -16.11 1.92 -3.43
CA SER A 157 -17.28 1.92 -2.55
C SER A 157 -18.22 3.09 -2.83
N THR A 158 -17.98 3.90 -3.88
CA THR A 158 -18.77 5.12 -4.09
C THR A 158 -20.19 4.86 -4.58
N GLY A 159 -20.45 3.72 -5.23
CA GLY A 159 -21.77 3.36 -5.76
C GLY A 159 -22.32 4.31 -6.83
N THR A 160 -21.45 5.04 -7.55
CA THR A 160 -21.87 6.09 -8.51
C THR A 160 -21.98 5.61 -9.96
N GLY A 161 -21.56 4.40 -10.30
CA GLY A 161 -21.71 3.83 -11.64
C GLY A 161 -20.97 4.57 -12.78
N ARG A 162 -19.81 5.17 -12.50
CA ARG A 162 -19.00 5.95 -13.47
C ARG A 162 -17.65 5.32 -13.76
N TRP A 163 -17.64 4.01 -14.02
CA TRP A 163 -16.40 3.24 -14.23
C TRP A 163 -15.49 3.87 -15.31
N HIS A 164 -16.03 4.23 -16.47
CA HIS A 164 -15.24 4.76 -17.59
C HIS A 164 -14.43 6.02 -17.23
N GLU A 165 -14.96 6.86 -16.34
CA GLU A 165 -14.24 8.04 -15.85
C GLU A 165 -13.19 7.68 -14.81
N LYS A 166 -13.54 6.79 -13.87
CA LYS A 166 -12.62 6.31 -12.84
C LYS A 166 -11.46 5.52 -13.43
N ALA A 167 -11.66 4.80 -14.53
CA ALA A 167 -10.63 4.08 -15.26
C ALA A 167 -9.49 5.02 -15.73
N LYS A 168 -9.77 6.32 -15.94
CA LYS A 168 -8.73 7.32 -16.29
C LYS A 168 -7.65 7.44 -15.20
N ILE A 169 -7.98 7.14 -13.94
CA ILE A 169 -7.05 7.12 -12.82
C ILE A 169 -5.89 6.12 -13.05
N LEU A 170 -6.09 5.09 -13.88
CA LEU A 170 -5.06 4.10 -14.20
C LEU A 170 -3.99 4.65 -15.17
N ARG A 171 -4.30 5.67 -15.98
CA ARG A 171 -3.42 6.23 -17.02
C ARG A 171 -1.97 6.47 -16.58
N PRO A 172 -1.69 7.00 -15.37
CA PRO A 172 -0.33 7.28 -14.98
C PRO A 172 0.57 6.04 -14.85
N LEU A 173 0.00 4.83 -14.71
CA LEU A 173 0.76 3.58 -14.68
C LEU A 173 1.59 3.35 -15.95
N ARG A 174 1.17 3.93 -17.09
CA ARG A 174 1.94 3.93 -18.34
C ARG A 174 3.34 4.52 -18.15
N LYS A 175 3.51 5.52 -17.28
CA LYS A 175 4.84 6.10 -16.98
C LYS A 175 5.82 5.08 -16.43
N LEU A 176 5.35 4.12 -15.62
CA LEU A 176 6.21 3.08 -15.05
C LEU A 176 6.66 2.09 -16.10
N LYS A 177 5.73 1.69 -16.97
CA LYS A 177 6.03 0.88 -18.15
C LYS A 177 7.09 1.56 -19.02
N ASP A 178 6.87 2.81 -19.41
CA ASP A 178 7.75 3.53 -20.33
C ASP A 178 9.16 3.69 -19.76
N LYS A 179 9.27 3.90 -18.44
CA LYS A 179 10.57 4.04 -17.74
C LYS A 179 11.28 2.71 -17.53
N ASN A 180 10.56 1.61 -17.33
CA ASN A 180 11.15 0.31 -17.02
C ASN A 180 10.38 -0.85 -17.66
N LYS A 181 10.86 -1.26 -18.84
CA LYS A 181 10.31 -2.38 -19.63
C LYS A 181 10.35 -3.75 -18.94
N ASN A 182 11.06 -3.88 -17.83
CA ASN A 182 11.16 -5.14 -17.07
C ASN A 182 10.10 -5.24 -15.95
N VAL A 183 9.25 -4.22 -15.79
CA VAL A 183 8.16 -4.27 -14.80
C VAL A 183 7.03 -5.13 -15.36
N VAL A 184 6.63 -6.12 -14.57
CA VAL A 184 5.45 -6.93 -14.80
C VAL A 184 4.30 -6.37 -13.97
N PHE A 185 3.15 -6.17 -14.61
CA PHE A 185 1.93 -5.75 -13.95
C PHE A 185 1.10 -6.97 -13.57
N ARG A 186 0.59 -6.99 -12.35
CA ARG A 186 -0.28 -8.05 -11.85
C ARG A 186 -1.60 -7.46 -11.38
N ILE A 187 -2.68 -8.18 -11.62
CA ILE A 187 -3.99 -7.80 -11.09
C ILE A 187 -4.07 -8.27 -9.65
N GLY A 188 -4.23 -7.31 -8.74
CA GLY A 188 -4.49 -7.59 -7.33
C GLY A 188 -5.98 -7.72 -7.06
N LYS A 189 -6.39 -7.27 -5.87
CA LYS A 189 -7.79 -7.35 -5.46
C LYS A 189 -8.60 -6.28 -6.19
N VAL A 190 -9.70 -6.68 -6.83
CA VAL A 190 -10.64 -5.79 -7.51
C VAL A 190 -11.99 -5.93 -6.81
N ASN A 191 -12.50 -4.83 -6.27
CA ASN A 191 -13.84 -4.76 -5.70
C ASN A 191 -14.48 -3.48 -6.20
N GLY A 192 -15.67 -3.59 -6.76
CA GLY A 192 -16.42 -2.45 -7.24
C GLY A 192 -17.90 -2.60 -6.95
N PRO A 193 -18.69 -1.60 -7.36
CA PRO A 193 -20.14 -1.73 -7.43
C PRO A 193 -20.54 -2.86 -8.41
N GLU A 194 -21.81 -3.27 -8.38
CA GLU A 194 -22.34 -4.42 -9.14
C GLU A 194 -22.08 -4.33 -10.66
N ASP A 195 -21.81 -3.14 -11.18
CA ASP A 195 -21.52 -2.83 -12.59
C ASP A 195 -20.03 -2.84 -12.97
N LEU A 196 -19.12 -3.16 -12.05
CA LEU A 196 -17.70 -3.33 -12.36
C LEU A 196 -17.32 -4.82 -12.34
N GLU A 197 -17.20 -5.42 -13.52
CA GLU A 197 -16.61 -6.75 -13.65
C GLU A 197 -15.09 -6.67 -13.60
N ARG A 198 -14.45 -7.75 -13.14
CA ARG A 198 -12.98 -7.83 -13.09
C ARG A 198 -12.39 -7.72 -14.49
N GLU A 199 -13.11 -8.20 -15.48
CA GLU A 199 -12.81 -8.19 -16.90
C GLU A 199 -12.69 -6.76 -17.42
N ASP A 200 -13.64 -5.88 -17.08
CA ASP A 200 -13.60 -4.45 -17.45
C ASP A 200 -12.38 -3.74 -16.85
N PHE A 201 -12.03 -4.08 -15.60
CA PHE A 201 -10.83 -3.58 -14.94
C PHE A 201 -9.56 -4.02 -15.68
N VAL A 202 -9.50 -5.30 -16.06
CA VAL A 202 -8.37 -5.87 -16.77
C VAL A 202 -8.24 -5.24 -18.16
N GLU A 203 -9.34 -5.04 -18.87
CA GLU A 203 -9.37 -4.38 -20.19
C GLU A 203 -8.87 -2.94 -20.09
N ALA A 204 -9.40 -2.15 -19.16
CA ALA A 204 -8.93 -0.79 -18.95
C ALA A 204 -7.43 -0.72 -18.60
N LEU A 205 -6.93 -1.66 -17.79
CA LEU A 205 -5.50 -1.74 -17.50
C LEU A 205 -4.69 -2.13 -18.74
N ARG A 206 -5.18 -3.07 -19.57
CA ARG A 206 -4.56 -3.43 -20.86
C ARG A 206 -4.52 -2.23 -21.81
N ASP A 207 -5.56 -1.42 -21.88
CA ASP A 207 -5.58 -0.24 -22.75
C ASP A 207 -4.54 0.80 -22.33
N VAL A 208 -4.41 1.01 -21.01
CA VAL A 208 -3.38 1.90 -20.46
C VAL A 208 -1.99 1.37 -20.74
N LEU A 209 -1.75 0.08 -20.50
CA LEU A 209 -0.45 -0.55 -20.64
C LEU A 209 -0.12 -0.95 -22.09
N GLY A 210 -1.08 -1.02 -23.01
CA GLY A 210 -0.91 -1.56 -24.36
C GLY A 210 -1.13 -3.08 -24.43
N ALA A 211 -1.81 -3.54 -25.48
CA ALA A 211 -2.41 -4.87 -25.62
C ALA A 211 -1.46 -6.09 -25.63
N GLU A 212 -0.14 -5.90 -25.79
CA GLU A 212 0.82 -7.02 -25.95
C GLU A 212 1.52 -7.47 -24.66
N GLU A 213 1.16 -6.92 -23.50
CA GLU A 213 2.02 -7.03 -22.32
C GLU A 213 1.58 -8.05 -21.26
N ARG A 214 2.58 -8.50 -20.48
CA ARG A 214 2.50 -9.51 -19.42
C ARG A 214 1.67 -9.01 -18.24
N ILE A 215 0.36 -8.95 -18.40
CA ILE A 215 -0.57 -8.83 -17.28
C ILE A 215 -0.85 -10.25 -16.79
N GLU A 216 -0.26 -10.61 -15.65
CA GLU A 216 -0.58 -11.88 -15.00
C GLU A 216 -1.89 -11.71 -14.22
N THR A 217 -2.92 -12.46 -14.63
CA THR A 217 -4.29 -12.36 -14.10
C THR A 217 -4.49 -13.08 -12.75
N GLY A 218 -3.45 -13.68 -12.18
CA GLY A 218 -3.55 -14.64 -11.07
C GLY A 218 -2.90 -14.23 -9.75
N TYR A 219 -2.86 -12.95 -9.35
CA TYR A 219 -2.45 -12.59 -7.99
C TYR A 219 -3.68 -12.42 -7.08
N ASP A 220 -4.18 -13.53 -6.54
CA ASP A 220 -5.33 -13.56 -5.62
C ASP A 220 -4.96 -13.11 -4.18
N GLY A 221 -3.71 -12.71 -3.94
CA GLY A 221 -3.27 -12.34 -2.60
C GLY A 221 -3.43 -13.48 -1.57
N THR A 222 -3.63 -14.72 -2.00
CA THR A 222 -3.79 -15.92 -1.15
C THR A 222 -2.50 -16.35 -0.46
N GLU A 223 -1.35 -15.77 -0.81
CA GLU A 223 -0.13 -15.82 0.02
C GLU A 223 -0.15 -14.81 1.18
N ASP A 224 -1.15 -13.92 1.26
CA ASP A 224 -1.33 -12.93 2.33
C ASP A 224 -2.81 -12.88 2.80
N PRO A 225 -3.21 -13.76 3.73
CA PRO A 225 -4.57 -13.76 4.29
C PRO A 225 -4.96 -12.40 4.93
N SER A 226 -4.00 -11.51 5.21
CA SER A 226 -4.27 -10.18 5.73
C SER A 226 -4.81 -9.19 4.68
N SER A 227 -4.67 -9.50 3.38
CA SER A 227 -5.24 -8.71 2.28
C SER A 227 -6.78 -8.65 2.36
N SER A 228 -7.41 -9.78 2.73
CA SER A 228 -8.85 -9.86 2.97
C SER A 228 -9.28 -9.08 4.22
N LEU A 229 -8.55 -9.26 5.32
CA LEU A 229 -8.81 -8.65 6.63
C LEU A 229 -8.61 -7.13 6.65
N ARG A 230 -7.80 -6.58 5.74
CA ARG A 230 -7.52 -5.13 5.72
C ARG A 230 -8.56 -4.32 5.02
N MET A 231 -9.18 -4.82 3.96
CA MET A 231 -10.36 -4.12 3.44
C MET A 231 -11.47 -4.04 4.48
N LEU A 232 -11.58 -5.05 5.34
CA LEU A 232 -12.53 -5.07 6.46
C LEU A 232 -12.11 -4.13 7.60
N ALA A 233 -10.82 -4.02 7.92
CA ALA A 233 -10.32 -3.06 8.92
C ALA A 233 -10.50 -1.59 8.52
N PHE A 234 -10.72 -1.29 7.23
CA PHE A 234 -11.05 0.04 6.72
C PHE A 234 -12.55 0.26 6.50
N ASP A 235 -13.37 -0.77 6.71
CA ASP A 235 -14.82 -0.67 6.73
C ASP A 235 -15.36 -1.01 8.14
N VAL A 236 -15.13 -0.08 9.08
CA VAL A 236 -15.68 -0.13 10.45
C VAL A 236 -17.22 -0.22 10.46
N ARG A 237 -17.89 -0.11 9.29
CA ARG A 237 -19.36 -0.15 9.15
C ARG A 237 -19.88 -1.39 8.43
N GLN A 238 -19.11 -2.08 7.60
CA GLN A 238 -19.47 -3.41 7.07
C GLN A 238 -19.50 -4.47 8.17
N ASP A 239 -18.62 -4.36 9.16
CA ASP A 239 -18.68 -5.17 10.39
C ASP A 239 -20.04 -5.03 11.07
N ARG A 240 -20.61 -3.82 11.07
CA ARG A 240 -21.89 -3.56 11.75
C ARG A 240 -23.10 -4.17 11.02
N ARG A 241 -23.01 -4.39 9.70
CA ARG A 241 -24.08 -5.03 8.91
C ARG A 241 -23.95 -6.55 8.86
N GLN A 242 -22.73 -7.10 8.89
CA GLN A 242 -22.51 -8.55 8.95
C GLN A 242 -22.68 -9.12 10.37
N LEU A 243 -22.23 -8.40 11.40
CA LEU A 243 -22.43 -8.82 12.80
C LEU A 243 -23.87 -8.61 13.30
N SER A 244 -24.66 -7.71 12.70
CA SER A 244 -26.11 -7.61 12.98
C SER A 244 -26.93 -8.72 12.32
N ALA A 245 -26.35 -9.46 11.38
CA ALA A 245 -27.01 -10.56 10.68
C ALA A 245 -26.79 -11.92 11.37
N GLN A 246 -25.97 -11.99 12.43
CA GLN A 246 -25.81 -13.19 13.25
C GLN A 246 -26.50 -13.01 14.62
N PRO A 247 -27.56 -13.76 14.92
CA PRO A 247 -28.15 -13.74 16.25
C PRO A 247 -27.23 -14.49 17.22
N GLY A 248 -26.61 -13.78 18.17
CA GLY A 248 -26.14 -14.38 19.43
C GLY A 248 -24.72 -14.10 19.93
N VAL A 249 -23.92 -13.22 19.31
CA VAL A 249 -22.54 -12.98 19.80
C VAL A 249 -22.41 -11.65 20.55
N SER A 250 -22.24 -11.73 21.88
CA SER A 250 -21.92 -10.58 22.73
C SER A 250 -20.42 -10.24 22.69
N MET A 251 -20.10 -8.95 22.55
CA MET A 251 -18.73 -8.41 22.54
C MET A 251 -17.96 -8.62 23.87
N PRO A 252 -16.67 -9.00 23.85
CA PRO A 252 -15.81 -8.86 25.01
C PRO A 252 -15.32 -7.40 25.15
N LYS A 253 -15.47 -6.82 26.35
CA LYS A 253 -14.92 -5.50 26.70
C LYS A 253 -13.38 -5.60 26.81
N MET A 254 -12.63 -5.10 25.82
CA MET A 254 -11.20 -4.82 25.99
C MET A 254 -11.00 -3.42 26.57
N GLY A 255 -10.39 -3.36 27.76
CA GLY A 255 -10.01 -2.12 28.42
C GLY A 255 -8.86 -1.42 27.69
N MET A 256 -9.05 -0.14 27.38
CA MET A 256 -7.98 0.75 26.95
C MET A 256 -7.01 1.00 28.11
N ARG A 257 -5.74 0.61 27.95
CA ARG A 257 -4.62 1.24 28.68
C ARG A 257 -3.78 2.00 27.67
N SER A 258 -4.15 3.26 27.43
CA SER A 258 -3.35 4.24 26.69
C SER A 258 -2.44 5.00 27.67
N GLY A 259 -1.16 4.65 27.68
CA GLY A 259 -0.14 5.34 28.47
C GLY A 259 0.63 6.38 27.67
N TRP A 260 -0.02 7.40 27.10
CA TRP A 260 0.63 8.63 26.63
C TRP A 260 -0.33 9.81 26.85
N LYS A 261 0.03 10.73 27.75
CA LYS A 261 -0.76 11.94 28.07
C LYS A 261 -0.77 12.85 26.83
N GLY A 262 -1.96 13.10 26.27
CA GLY A 262 -2.17 14.10 25.24
C GLY A 262 -1.91 15.51 25.76
N ALA A 263 -1.31 16.35 24.92
CA ALA A 263 -1.28 17.79 25.11
C ALA A 263 -2.73 18.35 25.05
N PRO A 264 -3.06 19.40 25.81
CA PRO A 264 -4.40 19.98 25.80
C PRO A 264 -4.70 20.68 24.46
N PRO A 265 -5.97 20.70 24.02
CA PRO A 265 -6.38 21.36 22.79
C PRO A 265 -6.15 22.88 22.90
N SER A 266 -5.59 23.46 21.84
CA SER A 266 -5.41 24.90 21.67
C SER A 266 -6.76 25.61 21.65
N MET A 267 -6.88 26.67 22.46
CA MET A 267 -8.09 27.49 22.63
C MET A 267 -8.54 28.18 21.34
N GLU A 268 -9.86 28.38 21.29
CA GLU A 268 -10.67 29.01 20.24
C GLU A 268 -10.18 30.42 19.85
N ALA A 269 -10.37 30.76 18.57
CA ALA A 269 -10.07 32.08 18.02
C ALA A 269 -11.09 33.13 18.52
N PRO A 270 -10.67 34.39 18.80
CA PRO A 270 -11.60 35.42 19.25
C PRO A 270 -12.57 35.85 18.15
N LEU A 271 -13.81 36.10 18.56
CA LEU A 271 -14.89 36.69 17.75
C LEU A 271 -14.55 38.16 17.42
N GLU A 272 -14.79 38.56 16.18
CA GLU A 272 -14.76 39.95 15.73
C GLU A 272 -16.01 40.66 16.29
N ASP A 273 -15.82 41.64 17.17
CA ASP A 273 -16.89 42.52 17.61
C ASP A 273 -17.17 43.55 16.51
N GLU A 274 -18.37 43.43 15.91
CA GLU A 274 -19.07 44.54 15.28
C GLU A 274 -19.41 45.58 16.35
N ASN A 275 -18.96 46.82 16.19
CA ASN A 275 -19.73 47.96 16.67
C ASN A 275 -19.42 49.22 15.86
N GLU A 276 -20.42 49.60 15.07
CA GLU A 276 -20.69 50.94 14.60
C GLU A 276 -21.01 51.85 15.80
N SER A 277 -20.34 53.01 15.88
CA SER A 277 -20.90 54.35 16.19
C SER A 277 -19.77 55.36 16.32
#